data_AF-A0A7W9SER0-F1
#
_entry.id   AF-A0A7W9SER0-F1
#
_cell.length_a   1.000
_cell.length_b   1.000
_cell.length_c   1.000
_cell.angle_alpha   90.00
_cell.angle_beta   90.00
_cell.angle_gamma   90.00
#
_symmetry.space_group_name_H-M   'P 1'
#
loop_
_entity.id
_entity.type
_entity.pdbx_description
1 polymer ?
#
loop_
_entity_poly.entity_id
_entity_poly.type
_entity_poly.pdbx_seq_one_letter_code
_entity_poly.pdbx_strand_id
1 'polypeptide(L)'
;MKNKTFALFPCFSISSIYTLDFEKLYQKGYRALLFDIDNTLVLHDEPAREETVALFHRMQAAGFKTAVLSNNGVERVEAFQDRVHADLVIPNAGKPKAKAYLQAVEQFGIAKEQALFFGDQLFTDILGGNRAEVPTVLVKPMGKEKYFHILLKRILEKPFLLAYQRKHALFQEEIAAMA
;
A
#
# COMPACT_ATOMS: atom_id res chain seq x y z
N MET A 1 -9.42 -11.45 -19.19
CA MET A 1 -8.24 -10.84 -19.85
C MET A 1 -7.19 -10.55 -18.79
N LYS A 2 -6.13 -11.35 -18.67
CA LYS A 2 -5.00 -11.01 -17.78
C LYS A 2 -4.12 -10.02 -18.54
N ASN A 3 -4.38 -8.71 -18.38
CA ASN A 3 -3.42 -7.71 -18.82
C ASN A 3 -2.13 -7.99 -18.06
N LYS A 4 -1.05 -8.38 -18.77
CA LYS A 4 0.29 -8.45 -18.20
C LYS A 4 0.71 -7.03 -17.87
N THR A 5 0.27 -6.53 -16.72
CA THR A 5 0.77 -5.30 -16.13
C THR A 5 2.26 -5.48 -15.93
N PHE A 6 3.06 -4.54 -16.41
CA PHE A 6 4.50 -4.54 -16.15
C PHE A 6 4.73 -4.67 -14.65
N ALA A 7 5.72 -5.46 -14.23
CA ALA A 7 5.92 -5.80 -12.82
C ALA A 7 6.07 -4.60 -11.88
N LEU A 8 6.42 -3.42 -12.42
CA LEU A 8 6.63 -2.16 -11.70
C LEU A 8 5.55 -1.11 -11.99
N PHE A 9 4.45 -1.49 -12.65
CA PHE A 9 3.33 -0.59 -12.88
C PHE A 9 2.26 -0.87 -11.81
N PRO A 10 1.84 0.15 -11.04
CA PRO A 10 0.75 -0.03 -10.11
C PRO A 10 -0.59 -0.09 -10.86
N CYS A 11 -1.64 -0.60 -10.21
CA CYS A 11 -3.00 -0.49 -10.73
C CYS A 11 -3.49 0.95 -10.67
N PHE A 12 -3.15 1.65 -9.59
CA PHE A 12 -3.54 3.04 -9.35
C PHE A 12 -2.38 3.84 -8.76
N SER A 13 -2.45 5.17 -8.85
CA SER A 13 -1.50 6.03 -8.16
C SER A 13 -2.21 7.23 -7.55
N ILE A 14 -1.98 7.46 -6.25
CA ILE A 14 -2.69 8.48 -5.48
C ILE A 14 -1.75 9.40 -4.70
N SER A 15 -2.18 10.64 -4.46
CA SER A 15 -1.45 11.60 -3.64
C SER A 15 -1.43 11.22 -2.16
N SER A 16 -2.54 10.69 -1.64
CA SER A 16 -2.72 10.42 -0.22
C SER A 16 -3.81 9.37 0.00
N ILE A 17 -3.62 8.52 1.00
CA ILE A 17 -4.65 7.56 1.44
C ILE A 17 -5.76 8.28 2.23
N TYR A 18 -5.43 9.38 2.90
CA TYR A 18 -6.32 10.07 3.84
C TYR A 18 -7.57 10.68 3.18
N THR A 19 -7.47 11.01 1.90
CA THR A 19 -8.55 11.61 1.09
C THR A 19 -9.42 10.59 0.37
N LEU A 20 -9.12 9.29 0.49
CA LEU A 20 -9.89 8.26 -0.18
C LEU A 20 -11.31 8.12 0.36
N ASP A 21 -12.21 7.82 -0.57
CA ASP A 21 -13.59 7.40 -0.34
C ASP A 21 -13.62 5.87 -0.24
N PHE A 22 -13.64 5.36 0.99
CA PHE A 22 -13.56 3.92 1.25
C PHE A 22 -14.85 3.20 0.86
N GLU A 23 -15.99 3.86 0.98
CA GLU A 23 -17.30 3.37 0.63
C GLU A 23 -17.36 3.06 -0.88
N LYS A 24 -16.83 3.95 -1.74
CA LYS A 24 -16.68 3.68 -3.17
C LYS A 24 -15.76 2.49 -3.44
N LEU A 25 -14.66 2.34 -2.70
CA LEU A 25 -13.78 1.18 -2.84
C LEU A 25 -14.50 -0.12 -2.45
N TYR A 26 -15.32 -0.09 -1.40
CA TYR A 26 -16.05 -1.25 -0.93
C TYR A 26 -17.11 -1.68 -1.94
N GLN A 27 -17.83 -0.71 -2.51
CA GLN A 27 -18.81 -0.94 -3.60
C GLN A 27 -18.16 -1.57 -4.85
N LYS A 28 -16.88 -1.26 -5.12
CA LYS A 28 -16.11 -1.86 -6.22
C LYS A 28 -15.67 -3.30 -5.97
N GLY A 29 -15.93 -3.86 -4.79
CA GLY A 29 -15.68 -5.27 -4.49
C GLY A 29 -14.43 -5.54 -3.64
N TYR A 30 -13.66 -4.50 -3.27
CA TYR A 30 -12.56 -4.66 -2.33
C TYR A 30 -13.07 -4.96 -0.92
N ARG A 31 -12.35 -5.81 -0.19
CA ARG A 31 -12.70 -6.28 1.16
C ARG A 31 -11.55 -6.17 2.15
N ALA A 32 -10.31 -6.07 1.66
CA ALA A 32 -9.17 -5.79 2.51
C ALA A 32 -8.27 -4.70 1.95
N LEU A 33 -7.78 -3.83 2.84
CA LEU A 33 -6.80 -2.79 2.55
C LEU A 33 -5.50 -3.14 3.28
N LEU A 34 -4.43 -3.30 2.51
CA LEU A 34 -3.13 -3.73 3.00
C LEU A 34 -2.14 -2.57 2.85
N PHE A 35 -1.27 -2.33 3.83
CA PHE A 35 -0.46 -1.12 3.86
C PHE A 35 1.01 -1.39 4.16
N ASP A 36 1.89 -0.66 3.48
CA ASP A 36 3.17 -0.28 4.06
C ASP A 36 3.01 0.83 5.11
N ILE A 37 4.01 1.03 5.96
CA ILE A 37 3.98 2.05 7.03
C ILE A 37 4.70 3.33 6.59
N ASP A 38 6.02 3.25 6.43
CA ASP A 38 6.88 4.43 6.33
C ASP A 38 6.78 5.08 4.95
N ASN A 39 6.66 6.40 4.93
CA ASN A 39 6.30 7.22 3.77
C ASN A 39 4.97 6.87 3.08
N THR A 40 4.19 5.94 3.63
CA THR A 40 2.88 5.54 3.12
C THR A 40 1.75 6.03 4.03
N LEU A 41 1.75 5.60 5.30
CA LEU A 41 0.79 6.02 6.32
C LEU A 41 1.35 7.14 7.21
N VAL A 42 2.66 7.13 7.46
CA VAL A 42 3.38 8.10 8.28
C VAL A 42 4.74 8.43 7.67
N LEU A 43 5.42 9.47 8.14
CA LEU A 43 6.83 9.67 7.76
C LEU A 43 7.68 8.54 8.34
N HIS A 44 8.85 8.31 7.74
CA HIS A 44 9.77 7.28 8.18
C HIS A 44 10.14 7.43 9.67
N ASP A 45 9.91 6.36 10.44
CA ASP A 45 10.12 6.24 11.89
C ASP A 45 9.18 7.06 12.79
N GLU A 46 8.18 7.76 12.22
CA GLU A 46 7.20 8.48 13.03
C GLU A 46 6.13 7.52 13.59
N PRO A 47 5.64 7.77 14.81
CA PRO A 47 4.50 7.04 15.34
C PRO A 47 3.22 7.35 14.55
N ALA A 48 2.23 6.44 14.60
CA ALA A 48 0.89 6.75 14.11
C ALA A 48 0.34 7.99 14.83
N ARG A 49 -0.28 8.92 14.10
CA ARG A 49 -0.93 10.12 14.67
C ARG A 49 -2.42 9.89 14.78
N GLU A 50 -3.13 10.81 15.46
CA GLU A 50 -4.60 10.73 15.60
C GLU A 50 -5.32 10.61 14.25
N GLU A 51 -4.83 11.29 13.22
CA GLU A 51 -5.35 11.18 11.86
C GLU A 51 -5.20 9.76 11.29
N THR A 52 -4.09 9.07 11.57
CA THR A 52 -3.84 7.69 11.14
C THR A 52 -4.74 6.73 11.89
N VAL A 53 -4.95 6.93 13.19
CA VAL A 53 -5.88 6.13 13.99
C VAL A 53 -7.31 6.30 13.47
N ALA A 54 -7.73 7.54 13.22
CA ALA A 54 -9.03 7.84 12.64
C ALA A 54 -9.19 7.24 11.23
N LEU A 55 -8.12 7.19 10.44
CA LEU A 55 -8.10 6.55 9.12
C LEU A 55 -8.45 5.06 9.23
N PHE A 56 -7.82 4.32 10.15
CA PHE A 56 -8.10 2.89 10.36
C PHE A 56 -9.53 2.67 10.83
N HIS A 57 -10.03 3.48 11.76
CA HIS A 57 -11.43 3.43 12.18
C HIS A 57 -12.40 3.66 11.02
N ARG A 58 -12.13 4.63 10.13
CA ARG A 58 -12.97 4.87 8.94
C ARG A 58 -13.00 3.64 8.01
N MET A 59 -11.85 3.02 7.76
CA MET A 59 -11.76 1.82 6.91
C MET A 59 -12.52 0.64 7.52
N GLN A 60 -12.33 0.38 8.82
CA GLN A 60 -13.03 -0.69 9.53
C GLN A 60 -14.54 -0.43 9.60
N ALA A 61 -14.96 0.81 9.84
CA ALA A 61 -16.37 1.20 9.85
C ALA A 61 -17.04 1.02 8.47
N ALA A 62 -16.28 1.23 7.37
CA ALA A 62 -16.73 0.93 6.01
C ALA A 62 -16.77 -0.58 5.70
N GLY A 63 -16.34 -1.45 6.62
CA GLY A 63 -16.40 -2.90 6.51
C GLY A 63 -15.13 -3.56 5.98
N PHE A 64 -14.01 -2.83 5.88
CA PHE A 64 -12.74 -3.41 5.44
C PHE A 64 -12.02 -4.16 6.55
N LYS A 65 -11.37 -5.26 6.16
CA LYS A 65 -10.23 -5.78 6.91
C LYS A 65 -8.99 -4.96 6.59
N THR A 66 -8.15 -4.71 7.58
CA THR A 66 -6.97 -3.88 7.48
C THR A 66 -5.73 -4.67 7.86
N ALA A 67 -4.67 -4.57 7.05
CA ALA A 67 -3.41 -5.20 7.40
C ALA A 67 -2.21 -4.28 7.19
N VAL A 68 -1.21 -4.43 8.05
CA VAL A 68 0.08 -3.76 7.95
C VAL A 68 1.16 -4.77 7.58
N LEU A 69 1.83 -4.55 6.45
CA LEU A 69 2.90 -5.38 5.89
C LEU A 69 4.17 -4.53 5.75
N SER A 70 5.06 -4.62 6.73
CA SER A 70 6.27 -3.79 6.79
C SER A 70 7.54 -4.63 6.70
N ASN A 71 8.55 -4.12 6.00
CA ASN A 71 9.90 -4.70 6.02
C ASN A 71 10.68 -4.36 7.30
N ASN A 72 10.13 -3.52 8.18
CA ASN A 72 10.74 -3.21 9.47
C ASN A 72 10.62 -4.36 10.47
N GLY A 73 11.46 -4.27 11.50
CA GLY A 73 11.45 -5.19 12.63
C GLY A 73 10.18 -5.10 13.47
N VAL A 74 10.00 -6.11 14.32
CA VAL A 74 8.82 -6.30 15.17
C VAL A 74 8.53 -5.05 16.02
N GLU A 75 9.54 -4.49 16.70
CA GLU A 75 9.40 -3.33 17.59
C GLU A 75 8.74 -2.11 16.90
N ARG A 76 9.24 -1.72 15.71
CA ARG A 76 8.70 -0.59 14.94
C ARG A 76 7.25 -0.79 14.54
N VAL A 77 6.90 -2.03 14.19
CA VAL A 77 5.60 -2.41 13.67
C VAL A 77 4.59 -2.57 14.80
N GLU A 78 4.97 -3.16 15.93
CA GLU A 78 4.14 -3.27 17.13
C GLU A 78 3.82 -1.90 17.71
N ALA A 79 4.81 -1.01 17.84
CA ALA A 79 4.58 0.36 18.30
C ALA A 79 3.59 1.15 17.40
N PHE A 80 3.56 0.85 16.10
CA PHE A 80 2.56 1.40 15.19
C PHE A 80 1.18 0.76 15.41
N GLN A 81 1.14 -0.57 15.51
CA GLN A 81 -0.05 -1.37 15.72
C GLN A 81 -0.79 -1.03 17.02
N ASP A 82 -0.06 -0.78 18.10
CA ASP A 82 -0.61 -0.44 19.42
C ASP A 82 -1.51 0.79 19.38
N ARG A 83 -1.40 1.62 18.34
CA ARG A 83 -2.24 2.79 18.13
C ARG A 83 -3.36 2.54 17.12
N VAL A 84 -3.06 1.93 15.98
CA VAL A 84 -4.02 1.85 14.86
C VAL A 84 -4.94 0.63 14.91
N HIS A 85 -4.56 -0.40 15.67
CA HIS A 85 -5.32 -1.63 15.85
C HIS A 85 -5.78 -2.26 14.52
N ALA A 86 -4.86 -2.45 13.57
CA ALA A 86 -5.13 -3.18 12.34
C ALA A 86 -5.51 -4.63 12.63
N ASP A 87 -6.33 -5.24 11.77
CA ASP A 87 -6.81 -6.63 11.95
C ASP A 87 -5.69 -7.67 11.79
N LEU A 88 -4.65 -7.33 11.03
CA LEU A 88 -3.49 -8.19 10.81
C LEU A 88 -2.20 -7.38 10.70
N VAL A 89 -1.13 -7.89 11.30
CA VAL A 89 0.19 -7.28 11.26
C VAL A 89 1.25 -8.31 10.88
N ILE A 90 2.06 -7.97 9.88
CA ILE A 90 3.15 -8.81 9.38
C ILE A 90 4.45 -7.97 9.39
N PRO A 91 5.24 -8.02 10.47
CA PRO A 91 6.58 -7.44 10.49
C PRO A 91 7.55 -8.30 9.66
N ASN A 92 8.71 -7.74 9.31
CA ASN A 92 9.71 -8.41 8.48
C ASN A 92 9.11 -9.07 7.22
N ALA A 93 8.17 -8.39 6.57
CA ALA A 93 7.34 -8.91 5.49
C ALA A 93 8.14 -9.45 4.29
N GLY A 94 9.41 -9.02 4.15
CA GLY A 94 10.33 -9.53 3.14
C GLY A 94 9.95 -9.10 1.72
N LYS A 95 9.21 -8.00 1.57
CA LYS A 95 8.91 -7.35 0.29
C LYS A 95 10.24 -7.07 -0.44
N PRO A 96 10.37 -7.36 -1.74
CA PRO A 96 9.30 -7.62 -2.73
C PRO A 96 8.95 -9.09 -2.96
N LYS A 97 9.12 -9.98 -1.96
CA LYS A 97 8.60 -11.36 -2.05
C LYS A 97 7.07 -11.36 -1.89
N ALA A 98 6.39 -12.29 -2.55
CA ALA A 98 4.92 -12.40 -2.52
C ALA A 98 4.36 -12.93 -1.18
N LYS A 99 5.20 -13.52 -0.32
CA LYS A 99 4.78 -14.31 0.86
C LYS A 99 3.83 -13.54 1.79
N ALA A 100 4.18 -12.34 2.23
CA ALA A 100 3.38 -11.58 3.19
C ALA A 100 2.00 -11.18 2.64
N TYR A 101 1.93 -10.83 1.35
CA TYR A 101 0.67 -10.50 0.68
C TYR A 101 -0.28 -11.69 0.63
N LEU A 102 0.24 -12.85 0.21
CA LEU A 102 -0.54 -14.08 0.13
C LEU A 102 -0.99 -14.56 1.52
N GLN A 103 -0.12 -14.43 2.52
CA GLN A 103 -0.47 -14.71 3.91
C GLN A 103 -1.64 -13.83 4.38
N ALA A 104 -1.63 -12.53 4.09
CA ALA A 104 -2.74 -11.64 4.48
C ALA A 104 -4.05 -12.01 3.78
N VAL A 105 -4.00 -12.30 2.48
CA VAL A 105 -5.16 -12.75 1.69
C VAL A 105 -5.74 -14.06 2.26
N GLU A 106 -4.88 -15.03 2.57
CA GLU A 106 -5.27 -16.32 3.14
C GLU A 106 -5.90 -16.18 4.52
N GLN A 107 -5.28 -15.42 5.43
CA GLN A 107 -5.81 -15.21 6.77
C GLN A 107 -7.14 -14.46 6.77
N PHE A 108 -7.35 -13.58 5.80
CA PHE A 108 -8.61 -12.89 5.63
C PHE A 108 -9.68 -13.72 4.91
N GLY A 109 -9.31 -14.85 4.30
CA GLY A 109 -10.25 -15.73 3.60
C GLY A 109 -10.91 -15.06 2.39
N ILE A 110 -10.16 -14.23 1.67
CA ILE A 110 -10.65 -13.47 0.50
C ILE A 110 -9.91 -13.87 -0.78
N ALA A 111 -10.44 -13.50 -1.95
CA ALA A 111 -9.70 -13.58 -3.19
C ALA A 111 -8.65 -12.46 -3.29
N LYS A 112 -7.58 -12.67 -4.05
CA LYS A 112 -6.48 -11.71 -4.21
C LYS A 112 -6.97 -10.37 -4.76
N GLU A 113 -7.92 -10.42 -5.68
CA GLU A 113 -8.52 -9.27 -6.36
C GLU A 113 -9.39 -8.43 -5.41
N GLN A 114 -9.80 -8.99 -4.27
CA GLN A 114 -10.53 -8.26 -3.23
C GLN A 114 -9.60 -7.57 -2.23
N ALA A 115 -8.28 -7.80 -2.31
CA ALA A 115 -7.30 -7.03 -1.57
C ALA A 115 -6.80 -5.85 -2.41
N LEU A 116 -6.45 -4.76 -1.74
CA LEU A 116 -5.79 -3.61 -2.37
C LEU A 116 -4.61 -3.20 -1.49
N PHE A 117 -3.41 -3.23 -2.05
CA PHE A 117 -2.19 -2.90 -1.32
C PHE A 117 -1.68 -1.48 -1.63
N PHE A 118 -1.32 -0.73 -0.60
CA PHE A 118 -0.84 0.64 -0.68
C PHE A 118 0.60 0.72 -0.18
N GLY A 119 1.49 1.32 -0.99
CA GLY A 119 2.88 1.57 -0.61
C GLY A 119 3.53 2.66 -1.47
N ASP A 120 4.69 3.15 -1.08
CA ASP A 120 5.36 4.28 -1.72
C ASP A 120 6.49 3.90 -2.69
N GLN A 121 6.92 2.62 -2.72
CA GLN A 121 8.07 2.20 -3.52
C GLN A 121 7.70 1.26 -4.67
N LEU A 122 8.21 1.52 -5.88
CA LEU A 122 8.02 0.60 -7.00
C LEU A 122 8.75 -0.73 -6.79
N PHE A 123 10.02 -0.68 -6.36
CA PHE A 123 10.86 -1.89 -6.30
C PHE A 123 10.57 -2.79 -5.10
N THR A 124 9.85 -2.28 -4.10
CA THR A 124 9.52 -3.01 -2.87
C THR A 124 8.03 -3.35 -2.84
N ASP A 125 7.19 -2.33 -2.91
CA ASP A 125 5.75 -2.45 -2.69
C ASP A 125 5.02 -2.90 -3.94
N ILE A 126 5.13 -2.12 -5.03
CA ILE A 126 4.41 -2.40 -6.27
C ILE A 126 4.89 -3.72 -6.88
N LEU A 127 6.21 -3.95 -6.92
CA LEU A 127 6.77 -5.22 -7.36
C LEU A 127 6.29 -6.40 -6.50
N GLY A 128 6.19 -6.22 -5.19
CA GLY A 128 5.76 -7.26 -4.25
C GLY A 128 4.30 -7.65 -4.45
N GLY A 129 3.39 -6.68 -4.47
CA GLY A 129 1.96 -6.93 -4.71
C GLY A 129 1.70 -7.51 -6.10
N ASN A 130 2.37 -7.00 -7.14
CA ASN A 130 2.24 -7.53 -8.49
C ASN A 130 2.73 -8.99 -8.59
N ARG A 131 3.82 -9.36 -7.89
CA ARG A 131 4.28 -10.76 -7.79
C ARG A 131 3.29 -11.66 -7.06
N ALA A 132 2.51 -11.11 -6.14
CA ALA A 132 1.46 -11.82 -5.45
C ALA A 132 0.14 -11.90 -6.25
N GLU A 133 0.04 -11.18 -7.38
CA GLU A 133 -1.21 -10.91 -8.11
C GLU A 133 -2.25 -10.16 -7.24
N VAL A 134 -1.79 -9.36 -6.29
CA VAL A 134 -2.64 -8.47 -5.48
C VAL A 134 -2.65 -7.07 -6.12
N PRO A 135 -3.82 -6.46 -6.40
CA PRO A 135 -3.92 -5.09 -6.89
C PRO A 135 -3.13 -4.09 -6.03
N THR A 136 -2.39 -3.18 -6.69
CA THR A 136 -1.48 -2.25 -6.01
C THR A 136 -1.79 -0.79 -6.29
N VAL A 137 -1.57 0.04 -5.28
CA VAL A 137 -1.71 1.49 -5.32
C VAL A 137 -0.37 2.10 -4.93
N LEU A 138 0.22 2.85 -5.87
CA LEU A 138 1.39 3.67 -5.57
C LEU A 138 0.96 4.96 -4.90
N VAL A 139 1.33 5.12 -3.64
CA VAL A 139 1.10 6.33 -2.86
C VAL A 139 2.28 7.28 -3.05
N LYS A 140 2.01 8.56 -3.20
CA LYS A 140 3.07 9.57 -3.21
C LYS A 140 3.79 9.54 -1.86
N PRO A 141 5.13 9.41 -1.83
CA PRO A 141 5.86 9.40 -0.57
C PRO A 141 5.54 10.64 0.28
N MET A 142 5.14 10.43 1.54
CA MET A 142 4.77 11.53 2.44
C MET A 142 5.94 12.47 2.74
N GLY A 143 7.17 11.95 2.75
CA GLY A 143 8.34 12.66 3.25
C GLY A 143 9.60 12.50 2.42
N LYS A 144 10.57 13.34 2.78
CA LYS A 144 11.96 13.12 2.40
C LYS A 144 12.49 11.92 3.15
N GLU A 145 13.26 11.12 2.43
CA GLU A 145 13.88 9.94 2.98
C GLU A 145 15.29 10.25 3.49
N LYS A 146 15.64 9.64 4.63
CA LYS A 146 16.93 9.80 5.31
C LYS A 146 17.95 8.75 4.85
N TYR A 147 17.48 7.57 4.44
CA TYR A 147 18.38 6.48 4.07
C TYR A 147 18.84 6.56 2.61
N PHE A 148 20.16 6.64 2.41
CA PHE A 148 20.78 6.75 1.09
C PHE A 148 20.37 5.63 0.13
N HIS A 149 20.31 4.39 0.60
CA HIS A 149 19.93 3.25 -0.24
C HIS A 149 18.49 3.35 -0.75
N ILE A 150 17.58 4.00 0.00
CA ILE A 150 16.21 4.27 -0.44
C ILE A 150 16.18 5.43 -1.43
N LEU A 151 16.94 6.50 -1.20
CA LEU A 151 17.08 7.61 -2.15
C LEU A 151 17.60 7.12 -3.51
N LEU A 152 18.59 6.23 -3.51
CA LEU A 152 19.12 5.60 -4.71
C LEU A 152 18.03 4.81 -5.46
N LYS A 153 17.24 4.00 -4.76
CA LYS A 153 16.09 3.30 -5.36
C LYS A 153 15.13 4.30 -6.01
N ARG A 154 14.71 5.35 -5.31
CA ARG A 154 13.80 6.37 -5.85
C ARG A 154 14.33 7.03 -7.13
N ILE A 155 15.65 7.23 -7.25
CA ILE A 155 16.27 7.73 -8.49
C ILE A 155 16.09 6.71 -9.62
N LEU A 156 16.36 5.43 -9.34
CA LEU A 156 16.21 4.33 -10.30
C LEU A 156 14.74 4.05 -10.67
N GLU A 157 13.78 4.46 -9.85
CA GLU A 157 12.34 4.35 -10.13
C GLU A 157 11.85 5.38 -11.17
N LYS A 158 12.52 6.53 -11.31
CA LYS A 158 12.08 7.63 -12.19
C LYS A 158 11.74 7.22 -13.62
N PRO A 159 12.54 6.40 -14.33
CA PRO A 159 12.20 5.98 -15.69
C PRO A 159 10.88 5.20 -15.77
N PHE A 160 10.58 4.38 -14.76
CA PHE A 160 9.34 3.60 -14.68
C PHE A 160 8.14 4.49 -14.38
N LEU A 161 8.30 5.47 -13.48
CA LEU A 161 7.28 6.48 -13.20
C LEU A 161 6.97 7.32 -14.45
N LEU A 162 7.99 7.77 -15.18
CA LEU A 162 7.81 8.50 -16.45
C LEU A 162 7.12 7.64 -17.50
N ALA A 163 7.46 6.35 -17.59
CA ALA A 163 6.79 5.42 -18.51
C ALA A 163 5.31 5.19 -18.14
N TYR A 164 4.99 5.09 -16.84
CA TYR A 164 3.63 5.00 -16.35
C TYR A 164 2.84 6.29 -16.65
N GLN A 165 3.44 7.46 -16.41
CA GLN A 165 2.84 8.78 -16.66
C GLN A 165 2.42 9.01 -18.12
N ARG A 166 3.09 8.35 -19.08
CA ARG A 166 2.72 8.46 -20.50
C ARG A 166 1.34 7.89 -20.81
N LYS A 167 0.80 7.03 -19.94
CA LYS A 167 -0.47 6.32 -20.16
C LYS A 167 -1.50 6.56 -19.05
N HIS A 168 -1.05 6.99 -17.88
CA HIS A 168 -1.87 7.12 -16.67
C HIS A 168 -1.49 8.38 -15.91
N ALA A 169 -2.47 9.04 -15.28
CA ALA A 169 -2.15 10.12 -14.35
C ALA A 169 -1.48 9.55 -13.08
N LEU A 170 -0.40 10.18 -12.64
CA LEU A 170 0.25 9.88 -11.35
C LEU A 170 -0.34 10.74 -10.24
N PHE A 171 -0.42 10.13 -9.05
CA PHE A 171 -0.79 10.80 -7.81
C PHE A 171 -2.09 11.59 -7.93
N GLN A 172 -3.15 10.88 -8.30
CA GLN A 172 -4.51 11.42 -8.32
C GLN A 172 -5.07 11.52 -6.89
N GLU A 173 -6.06 12.38 -6.67
CA GLU A 173 -6.71 12.49 -5.34
C GLU A 173 -7.71 11.37 -5.07
N GLU A 174 -8.15 10.67 -6.12
CA GLU A 174 -9.10 9.57 -6.03
C GLU A 174 -8.65 8.36 -6.85
N ILE A 175 -9.11 7.19 -6.43
CA ILE A 175 -9.05 5.98 -7.26
C ILE A 175 -10.25 6.01 -8.20
N ALA A 176 -10.12 6.75 -9.29
CA ALA A 176 -10.96 6.57 -10.47
C ALA A 176 -10.69 5.14 -10.97
N ALA A 177 -11.59 4.21 -10.68
CA ALA A 177 -11.45 2.89 -11.29
C ALA A 177 -11.72 3.09 -12.77
N MET A 178 -10.85 2.52 -13.61
CA MET A 178 -11.21 2.28 -15.00
C MET A 178 -12.57 1.55 -15.01
N ALA A 179 -13.52 2.11 -15.77
CA ALA A 179 -14.68 1.37 -16.23
C ALA A 179 -14.24 0.17 -17.10
#